data_AF-A0A7C2D380-F1
#
_entry.id   AF-A0A7C2D380-F1
#
_cell.length_a   1.000
_cell.length_b   1.000
_cell.length_c   1.000
_cell.angle_alpha   90.00
_cell.angle_beta   90.00
_cell.angle_gamma   90.00
#
_symmetry.space_group_name_H-M   'P 1'
#
loop_
_entity.id
_entity.type
_entity.pdbx_description
1 polymer ?
#
loop_
_entity_poly.entity_id
_entity_poly.type
_entity_poly.pdbx_seq_one_letter_code
_entity_poly.pdbx_strand_id
1 'polypeptide(L)'
;MSEVWYYKGLYKVKVVTESEGYWIIEALEEFEDLINGERVKVKVGEQRIVPSDAVFKQKHLAPPVKEHAYELKMEKKLKQLIAEDEKQCKD
;
A
#
# COMPACT_ATOMS: atom_id res chain seq x y z
N MET A 1 -15.04 -2.44 -3.64
CA MET A 1 -14.02 -2.78 -2.62
C MET A 1 -13.84 -1.53 -1.77
N SER A 2 -14.35 -1.52 -0.55
CA SER A 2 -14.14 -0.39 0.38
C SER A 2 -12.64 -0.21 0.59
N GLU A 3 -12.09 0.99 0.37
CA GLU A 3 -10.68 1.26 0.62
C GLU A 3 -10.41 1.10 2.13
N VAL A 4 -9.44 0.25 2.49
CA VAL A 4 -9.07 0.01 3.91
C VAL A 4 -8.01 1.01 4.31
N TRP A 5 -8.26 1.69 5.42
CA TRP A 5 -7.36 2.66 6.03
C TRP A 5 -6.88 2.15 7.40
N TYR A 6 -5.86 2.80 7.94
CA TYR A 6 -5.25 2.42 9.20
C TYR A 6 -5.25 3.60 10.17
N TYR A 7 -5.97 3.46 11.28
CA TYR A 7 -5.92 4.40 12.40
C TYR A 7 -4.67 4.13 13.25
N LYS A 8 -3.91 5.19 13.56
CA LYS A 8 -2.59 5.16 14.21
C LYS A 8 -1.58 4.23 13.52
N GLY A 9 -1.80 3.92 12.24
CA GLY A 9 -0.98 2.99 11.45
C GLY A 9 -1.12 1.51 11.83
N LEU A 10 -1.97 1.17 12.80
CA LEU A 10 -2.10 -0.20 13.32
C LEU A 10 -3.50 -0.78 13.07
N TYR A 11 -4.54 0.00 13.35
CA TYR A 11 -5.91 -0.53 13.42
C TYR A 11 -6.67 -0.33 12.10
N LYS A 12 -7.27 -1.39 11.58
CA LYS A 12 -8.04 -1.33 10.33
C LYS A 12 -9.35 -0.59 10.52
N VAL A 13 -9.54 0.41 9.69
CA VAL A 13 -10.72 1.27 9.71
C VAL A 13 -11.17 1.61 8.30
N LYS A 14 -12.42 2.04 8.18
CA LYS A 14 -13.00 2.56 6.95
C LYS A 14 -13.34 4.03 7.16
N VAL A 15 -12.91 4.91 6.25
CA VAL A 15 -13.29 6.32 6.30
C VAL A 15 -14.73 6.45 5.80
N VAL A 16 -15.60 7.05 6.62
CA VAL A 16 -17.01 7.32 6.31
C VAL A 16 -17.18 8.75 5.82
N THR A 17 -16.47 9.70 6.42
CA THR A 17 -16.56 11.12 6.07
C THR A 17 -15.22 11.80 6.24
N GLU A 18 -14.83 12.60 5.25
CA GLU A 18 -13.62 13.41 5.24
C GLU A 18 -13.99 14.88 5.47
N SER A 19 -13.22 15.57 6.30
CA SER A 19 -13.32 17.01 6.55
C SER A 19 -11.92 17.59 6.78
N GLU A 20 -11.81 18.91 6.76
CA GLU A 20 -10.57 19.60 7.12
C GLU A 20 -10.28 19.42 8.61
N GLY A 21 -9.22 18.67 8.92
CA GLY A 21 -8.77 18.41 10.29
C GLY A 21 -9.26 17.07 10.85
N TYR A 22 -10.56 16.78 10.86
CA TYR A 22 -11.13 15.59 11.51
C TYR A 22 -11.95 14.72 10.58
N TRP A 23 -11.77 13.40 10.67
CA TRP A 23 -12.47 12.40 9.85
C TRP A 23 -13.33 11.49 10.70
N ILE A 24 -14.42 11.00 10.11
CA ILE A 24 -15.25 9.95 10.71
C ILE A 24 -14.78 8.61 10.17
N ILE A 25 -14.34 7.74 11.06
CA ILE A 25 -13.88 6.39 10.75
C ILE A 25 -14.79 5.34 11.39
N GLU A 26 -14.97 4.22 10.72
CA GLU A 26 -15.68 3.04 11.20
C GLU A 26 -14.66 1.93 11.46
N ALA A 27 -14.67 1.36 12.67
CA ALA A 27 -13.76 0.30 13.06
C ALA A 27 -14.07 -1.01 12.32
N LEU A 28 -13.08 -1.60 11.66
CA LEU A 28 -13.21 -2.89 10.99
C LEU A 28 -12.71 -4.07 11.86
N GLU A 29 -12.04 -3.76 12.97
CA GLU A 29 -11.59 -4.72 13.97
C GLU A 29 -11.73 -4.13 15.38
N GLU A 30 -11.74 -4.99 16.41
CA GLU A 30 -11.76 -4.52 17.79
C GLU A 30 -10.36 -4.05 18.22
N PHE A 31 -10.29 -2.89 18.87
CA PHE A 31 -9.04 -2.37 19.41
C PHE A 31 -9.24 -1.55 20.68
N GLU A 32 -8.16 -1.32 21.41
CA GLU A 32 -8.12 -0.37 22.52
C GLU A 32 -7.53 0.95 22.05
N ASP A 33 -8.24 2.05 22.33
CA ASP A 33 -7.75 3.39 22.09
C ASP A 33 -7.52 4.11 23.42
N LEU A 34 -6.62 5.09 23.41
CA LEU A 34 -6.31 5.90 24.58
C LEU A 34 -6.71 7.35 24.29
N ILE A 35 -7.81 7.79 24.91
CA ILE A 35 -8.41 9.10 24.72
C ILE A 35 -8.35 9.83 26.05
N ASN A 36 -7.70 11.00 26.09
CA ASN A 36 -7.56 11.82 27.30
C ASN A 36 -7.03 11.05 28.54
N GLY A 37 -6.21 10.01 28.32
CA GLY A 37 -5.66 9.17 29.39
C GLY A 37 -6.50 7.93 29.74
N GLU A 38 -7.71 7.81 29.20
CA GLU A 38 -8.61 6.67 29.45
C GLU A 38 -8.51 5.64 28.32
N ARG A 39 -8.47 4.35 28.70
CA ARG A 39 -8.52 3.24 27.76
C ARG A 39 -9.95 2.94 27.38
N VAL A 40 -10.28 3.08 26.11
CA VAL A 40 -11.61 2.83 25.57
C VAL A 40 -11.53 1.68 24.59
N LYS A 41 -12.31 0.62 24.83
CA LYS A 41 -12.44 -0.49 23.88
C LYS A 41 -13.40 -0.11 22.76
N VAL A 42 -12.92 -0.19 21.52
CA VAL A 42 -13.68 0.09 20.30
C VAL A 42 -14.14 -1.22 19.71
N LYS A 43 -15.44 -1.33 19.41
CA LYS A 43 -16.03 -2.52 18.77
C LYS A 43 -16.05 -2.38 17.25
N VAL A 44 -16.15 -3.51 16.56
CA VAL A 44 -16.36 -3.53 15.11
C VAL A 44 -17.66 -2.81 14.74
N GLY A 45 -17.62 -1.95 13.73
CA GLY A 45 -18.74 -1.12 13.26
C GLY A 45 -18.96 0.16 14.07
N GLU A 46 -18.23 0.38 15.16
CA GLU A 46 -18.30 1.63 15.92
C GLU A 46 -17.66 2.77 15.13
N GLN A 47 -18.35 3.92 15.07
CA GLN A 47 -17.87 5.12 14.38
C GLN A 47 -17.22 6.09 15.35
N ARG A 48 -16.12 6.72 14.92
CA ARG A 48 -15.39 7.72 15.71
C ARG A 48 -14.89 8.87 14.88
N ILE A 49 -14.83 10.03 15.53
CA ILE A 49 -14.20 11.23 14.99
C ILE A 49 -12.74 11.22 15.42
N VAL A 50 -11.84 11.23 14.47
CA VAL A 50 -10.39 11.22 14.71
C VAL A 50 -9.71 12.33 13.93
N PRO A 51 -8.55 12.82 14.40
CA PRO A 51 -7.69 13.68 13.62
C PRO A 51 -7.27 13.00 12.30
N SER A 52 -7.30 13.73 11.19
CA SER A 52 -6.97 13.25 9.84
C SER A 52 -5.51 12.81 9.71
N ASP A 53 -4.60 13.41 10.47
CA ASP A 53 -3.19 13.05 10.57
C ASP A 53 -2.94 11.70 11.28
N ALA A 54 -3.93 11.19 12.01
CA ALA A 54 -3.86 9.87 12.65
C ALA A 54 -4.33 8.73 11.73
N VAL A 55 -4.82 9.02 10.52
CA VAL A 55 -5.38 8.04 9.59
C VAL A 55 -4.49 7.90 8.36
N PHE A 56 -4.06 6.68 8.06
CA PHE A 56 -3.07 6.41 7.01
C PHE A 56 -3.60 5.41 5.98
N LYS A 57 -3.32 5.68 4.70
CA LYS A 57 -3.50 4.66 3.65
C LYS A 57 -2.43 3.59 3.76
N GLN A 58 -2.80 2.35 3.43
CA GLN A 58 -1.81 1.28 3.29
C GLN A 58 -0.82 1.65 2.19
N LYS A 59 0.43 1.93 2.55
CA LYS A 59 1.51 2.01 1.56
C LYS A 59 1.94 0.59 1.22
N HIS A 60 1.65 0.15 0.01
CA HIS A 60 2.28 -1.04 -0.52
C HIS A 60 3.74 -0.70 -0.82
N LEU A 61 4.66 -1.51 -0.30
CA LEU A 61 6.04 -1.46 -0.77
C LEU A 61 6.03 -1.78 -2.27
N ALA A 62 6.91 -1.10 -3.02
CA ALA A 62 7.10 -1.45 -4.42
C ALA A 62 7.44 -2.94 -4.50
N PRO A 63 6.90 -3.66 -5.51
CA PRO A 63 7.23 -5.06 -5.68
C PRO A 63 8.76 -5.21 -5.75
N PRO A 64 9.31 -6.27 -5.14
CA PRO A 64 10.74 -6.51 -5.20
C PRO A 64 11.20 -6.53 -6.65
N VAL A 65 12.36 -5.91 -6.91
CA VAL A 65 12.95 -5.94 -8.25
C VAL A 65 13.12 -7.41 -8.65
N LYS A 66 12.61 -7.80 -9.82
CA LYS A 66 12.71 -9.17 -10.31
C LYS A 66 14.20 -9.59 -10.31
N GLU A 67 14.53 -10.67 -9.59
CA GLU A 67 15.90 -11.13 -9.35
C GLU A 67 16.69 -11.37 -10.67
N HIS A 68 15.98 -11.63 -11.77
CA HIS A 68 16.56 -11.96 -13.08
C HIS A 68 16.52 -10.80 -14.11
N ALA A 69 16.25 -9.56 -13.69
CA ALA A 69 16.16 -8.44 -14.63
C ALA A 69 17.47 -8.18 -15.39
N TYR A 70 18.62 -8.46 -14.76
CA TYR A 70 19.93 -8.38 -15.39
C TYR A 70 20.12 -9.48 -16.44
N GLU A 71 19.81 -10.72 -16.07
CA GLU A 71 19.94 -11.91 -16.94
C GLU A 71 19.07 -11.79 -18.19
N LEU A 72 17.80 -11.38 -18.03
CA LEU A 72 16.88 -11.10 -19.15
C LEU A 72 17.41 -10.00 -20.09
N LYS A 73 18.07 -8.97 -19.57
CA LYS A 73 18.69 -7.93 -20.39
C LYS A 73 19.89 -8.47 -21.17
N MET A 74 20.70 -9.32 -20.54
CA MET A 74 21.85 -9.95 -21.19
C MET A 74 21.42 -10.91 -22.29
N GLU A 75 20.41 -11.75 -22.05
CA GLU A 75 19.85 -12.64 -23.09
C GLU A 75 19.30 -11.86 -24.27
N LYS A 76 18.60 -10.75 -24.03
CA LYS A 76 18.10 -9.87 -25.10
C LYS A 76 19.24 -9.25 -25.91
N LYS A 77 20.28 -8.73 -25.25
CA LYS A 77 21.47 -8.19 -25.93
C LYS A 77 22.17 -9.26 -26.76
N LEU A 78 22.33 -10.47 -26.22
CA LEU A 78 22.97 -11.57 -26.93
C LEU A 78 22.18 -11.96 -28.19
N LYS A 79 20.85 -12.07 -28.09
CA LYS A 79 19.99 -12.35 -29.25
C LYS A 79 20.07 -11.25 -30.32
N GLN A 80 20.16 -9.98 -29.91
CA GLN A 80 20.33 -8.86 -30.84
C GLN A 80 21.66 -8.95 -31.60
N LEU A 81 22.77 -9.21 -30.89
CA LEU A 81 24.09 -9.37 -31.51
C LEU A 81 24.09 -10.51 -32.53
N ILE A 82 23.52 -11.67 -32.18
CA ILE A 82 23.42 -12.82 -33.10
C ILE A 82 22.60 -12.46 -34.34
N ALA A 83 21.46 -11.78 -34.16
CA ALA A 83 20.60 -11.39 -35.28
C ALA A 83 21.25 -10.34 -36.21
N GLU A 84 22.09 -9.45 -35.67
CA GLU A 84 22.87 -8.49 -36.46
C GLU A 84 23.97 -9.19 -37.26
N ASP A 85 24.69 -10.13 -36.65
CA ASP A 85 25.76 -10.91 -37.28
C ASP A 85 25.21 -11.85 -38.37
N GLU A 86 24.07 -12.50 -38.13
CA GLU A 86 23.37 -13.32 -39.12
C GLU A 86 22.85 -12.51 -40.32
N LYS A 87 22.51 -11.24 -40.12
CA LYS A 87 22.15 -10.34 -41.24
C LYS A 87 23.39 -9.95 -42.03
N GLN A 88 24.50 -9.62 -41.36
CA GLN A 88 25.75 -9.26 -42.04
C GLN A 88 26.38 -10.42 -42.81
N CYS A 89 26.20 -11.68 -42.38
CA CYS A 89 26.73 -12.86 -43.07
C CYS A 89 25.85 -13.38 -44.22
N LYS A 90 24.64 -12.85 -44.42
CA LYS A 90 23.69 -13.29 -45.47
C LYS A 90 23.58 -12.33 -46.66
N ASP A 91 24.22 -11.16 -46.57
CA ASP A 91 24.46 -10.23 -47.68
C ASP A 91 25.85 -10.46 -48.29
#